data_AF-A0A496PQL6-F1
#
_entry.id   AF-A0A496PQL6-F1
#
_cell.length_a   1.000
_cell.length_b   1.000
_cell.length_c   1.000
_cell.angle_alpha   90.00
_cell.angle_beta   90.00
_cell.angle_gamma   90.00
#
_symmetry.space_group_name_H-M   'P 1'
#
loop_
_entity.id
_entity.type
_entity.pdbx_description
1 polymer ?
#
loop_
_entity_poly.entity_id
_entity_poly.type
_entity_poly.pdbx_seq_one_letter_code
_entity_poly.pdbx_strand_id
1 'polypeptide(L)'
;MNYKIKALLLSVIVLTACIAIIPILSCTDNPVDSKSSGNQLAMKLSIASSPELMEMVNSFRVIISGEGFDSLIRPLNIENGIVKGTIDSVPAGDAITFKAQALDDTTVIYEGDTTVAIKPDVKNIVSIDLQPKVSLVKLSPRYLQVEPGQQEEFQVKVYGIHALNQISFRLYSDYGYLYPDSTKLAYISGTDMILFDTISYNPSFYALAFSNRTTNPLVNSSGNATLATIYFTGPRSEIIPDSTIITIDSLTLYDTAGDPIIVADMIYCDQTTLVIGSDTTSVDTIVNFPDPVLEQAIRETTGVMSGDIKLSDVLP
;
A
#
# COMPACT_ATOMS: atom_id res chain seq x y z
N MET A 1 64.57 43.01 5.79
CA MET A 1 63.49 42.70 4.82
C MET A 1 62.16 42.83 5.54
N ASN A 2 61.33 43.80 5.12
CA ASN A 2 60.19 44.31 5.89
C ASN A 2 59.12 43.24 6.08
N TYR A 3 58.56 43.09 7.29
CA TYR A 3 57.53 42.08 7.59
C TYR A 3 56.32 42.17 6.64
N LYS A 4 56.02 43.37 6.14
CA LYS A 4 54.98 43.63 5.13
C LYS A 4 55.26 42.94 3.79
N ILE A 5 56.52 42.82 3.38
CA ILE A 5 56.90 42.18 2.11
C ILE A 5 56.75 40.66 2.20
N LYS A 6 57.05 40.07 3.37
CA LYS A 6 56.85 38.63 3.60
C LYS A 6 55.37 38.24 3.63
N ALA A 7 54.53 39.07 4.25
CA ALA A 7 53.07 38.84 4.28
C ALA A 7 52.42 38.96 2.88
N LEU A 8 52.91 39.89 2.05
CA LEU A 8 52.44 40.04 0.68
C LEU A 8 52.84 38.83 -0.19
N LEU A 9 54.09 38.36 -0.08
CA LEU A 9 54.54 37.18 -0.82
C LEU A 9 53.81 35.90 -0.40
N LEU A 10 53.54 35.73 0.90
CA LEU A 10 52.82 34.55 1.39
C LEU A 10 51.36 34.54 0.91
N SER A 11 50.68 35.70 0.89
CA SER A 11 49.29 35.79 0.42
C SER A 11 49.16 35.54 -1.08
N VAL A 12 50.13 35.99 -1.90
CA VAL A 12 50.15 35.69 -3.34
C VAL A 12 50.37 34.20 -3.60
N ILE A 13 51.26 33.54 -2.87
CA ILE A 13 51.51 32.09 -3.03
C ILE A 13 50.27 31.28 -2.63
N VAL A 14 49.60 31.63 -1.52
CA VAL A 14 48.36 30.97 -1.09
C VAL A 14 47.24 31.18 -2.10
N LEU A 15 47.08 32.39 -2.64
CA LEU A 15 46.05 32.68 -3.64
C LEU A 15 46.31 31.93 -4.96
N THR A 16 47.57 31.81 -5.37
CA THR A 16 47.96 31.09 -6.60
C THR A 16 47.76 29.58 -6.44
N ALA A 17 48.01 29.03 -5.23
CA ALA A 17 47.73 27.64 -4.92
C ALA A 17 46.22 27.33 -4.86
N CYS A 18 45.38 28.28 -4.42
CA CYS A 18 43.92 28.11 -4.43
C CYS A 18 43.32 28.13 -5.84
N ILE A 19 43.91 28.88 -6.78
CA ILE A 19 43.41 28.94 -8.17
C ILE A 19 43.78 27.66 -8.97
N ALA A 20 44.84 26.96 -8.59
CA ALA A 20 45.25 25.70 -9.22
C ALA A 20 44.43 24.47 -8.77
N ILE A 21 43.54 24.61 -7.78
CA ILE A 21 42.62 23.57 -7.29
C ILE A 21 41.17 23.96 -7.60
N ILE A 22 40.92 24.53 -8.78
CA ILE A 22 39.59 24.43 -9.39
C ILE A 22 39.65 23.15 -10.22
N PRO A 23 39.17 22.00 -9.71
CA PRO A 23 39.00 20.85 -10.55
C PRO A 23 38.10 21.27 -11.69
N ILE A 24 38.52 20.88 -12.88
CA ILE A 24 37.76 20.86 -14.11
C ILE A 24 36.50 20.04 -13.79
N LEU A 25 35.46 20.71 -13.26
CA LEU A 25 34.07 20.32 -13.40
C LEU A 25 33.70 20.57 -14.87
N SER A 26 34.41 19.90 -15.77
CA SER A 26 33.78 19.50 -17.01
C SER A 26 32.76 18.46 -16.57
N CYS A 27 31.49 18.85 -16.51
CA CYS A 27 30.45 17.96 -16.99
C CYS A 27 30.91 17.55 -18.40
N THR A 28 31.64 16.43 -18.47
CA THR A 28 31.65 15.67 -19.70
C THR A 28 30.21 15.25 -19.88
N ASP A 29 29.49 15.99 -20.72
CA ASP A 29 28.38 15.45 -21.48
C ASP A 29 28.96 14.30 -22.29
N ASN A 30 29.12 13.15 -21.63
CA ASN A 30 29.20 11.90 -22.33
C ASN A 30 27.83 11.80 -23.00
N PRO A 31 27.73 11.84 -24.34
CA PRO A 31 26.50 11.42 -24.97
C PRO A 31 26.25 10.02 -24.46
N VAL A 32 25.25 9.88 -23.59
CA VAL A 32 24.75 8.57 -23.19
C VAL A 32 24.39 7.90 -24.49
N ASP A 33 25.18 6.90 -24.86
CA ASP A 33 25.03 6.16 -26.09
C ASP A 33 23.64 5.50 -26.01
N SER A 34 22.65 6.16 -26.62
CA SER A 34 21.22 5.83 -26.53
C SER A 34 20.87 4.52 -27.24
N LYS A 35 21.88 3.72 -27.56
CA LYS A 35 21.80 2.44 -28.27
C LYS A 35 22.37 1.26 -27.49
N SER A 36 22.85 1.44 -26.26
CA SER A 36 23.31 0.30 -25.44
C SER A 36 22.14 -0.56 -24.97
N SER A 37 22.34 -1.87 -25.10
CA SER A 37 21.44 -3.01 -24.87
C SER A 37 20.44 -2.88 -23.73
N GLY A 38 19.26 -3.48 -23.94
CA GLY A 38 18.09 -3.41 -23.06
C GLY A 38 18.41 -3.59 -21.58
N ASN A 39 18.36 -2.49 -20.83
CA ASN A 39 18.32 -2.51 -19.38
C ASN A 39 17.03 -3.21 -18.95
N GLN A 40 17.18 -4.29 -18.16
CA GLN A 40 16.03 -4.91 -17.50
C GLN A 40 15.69 -4.12 -16.24
N LEU A 41 14.61 -3.35 -16.30
CA LEU A 41 14.08 -2.66 -15.13
C LEU A 41 13.21 -3.61 -14.32
N ALA A 42 13.50 -3.76 -13.03
CA ALA A 42 12.63 -4.46 -12.09
C ALA A 42 11.84 -3.41 -11.29
N MET A 43 10.58 -3.22 -11.63
CA MET A 43 9.73 -2.31 -10.86
C MET A 43 9.06 -3.06 -9.71
N LYS A 44 9.10 -2.46 -8.53
CA LYS A 44 8.32 -2.89 -7.37
C LYS A 44 7.32 -1.78 -7.06
N LEU A 45 6.09 -1.93 -7.51
CA LEU A 45 5.03 -1.07 -7.02
C LEU A 45 4.60 -1.59 -5.66
N SER A 46 4.74 -0.74 -4.64
CA SER A 46 4.19 -1.01 -3.32
C SER A 46 2.79 -0.43 -3.27
N ILE A 47 1.85 -1.15 -3.86
CA ILE A 47 0.46 -1.02 -3.46
C ILE A 47 0.36 -1.88 -2.22
N ALA A 48 -0.13 -1.34 -1.10
CA ALA A 48 -0.24 -2.11 0.15
C ALA A 48 -0.74 -3.53 -0.15
N SER A 49 0.13 -4.49 0.13
CA SER A 49 0.19 -5.86 -0.40
C SER A 49 -1.11 -6.64 -0.24
N SER A 50 -1.80 -6.94 -1.35
CA SER A 50 -2.73 -8.07 -1.45
C SER A 50 -3.08 -8.42 -2.92
N PRO A 51 -3.26 -9.71 -3.26
CA PRO A 51 -3.77 -10.19 -4.55
C PRO A 51 -5.18 -9.74 -4.94
N GLU A 52 -6.03 -9.34 -3.99
CA GLU A 52 -7.44 -9.00 -4.25
C GLU A 52 -7.64 -7.53 -4.69
N LEU A 53 -6.55 -6.72 -4.74
CA LEU A 53 -6.51 -5.46 -5.49
C LEU A 53 -6.90 -5.63 -6.97
N MET A 54 -6.70 -6.83 -7.49
CA MET A 54 -7.02 -7.20 -8.86
C MET A 54 -8.51 -7.23 -9.20
N GLU A 55 -9.40 -7.31 -8.21
CA GLU A 55 -10.84 -7.41 -8.50
C GLU A 55 -11.47 -6.05 -8.84
N MET A 56 -10.86 -4.95 -8.40
CA MET A 56 -11.30 -3.59 -8.73
C MET A 56 -10.42 -2.90 -9.77
N VAL A 57 -9.23 -3.45 -10.04
CA VAL A 57 -8.26 -2.86 -10.96
C VAL A 57 -8.11 -3.78 -12.16
N ASN A 58 -8.74 -3.41 -13.27
CA ASN A 58 -8.70 -4.17 -14.51
C ASN A 58 -7.30 -4.16 -15.14
N SER A 59 -6.52 -3.09 -14.95
CA SER A 59 -5.16 -3.04 -15.46
C SER A 59 -4.25 -2.06 -14.71
N PHE A 60 -2.94 -2.33 -14.75
CA PHE A 60 -1.91 -1.38 -14.37
C PHE A 60 -1.11 -0.96 -15.58
N ARG A 61 -0.68 0.30 -15.59
CA ARG A 61 0.32 0.78 -16.55
C ARG A 61 1.32 1.69 -15.87
N VAL A 62 2.51 1.74 -16.43
CA VAL A 62 3.47 2.82 -16.16
C VAL A 62 3.63 3.68 -17.41
N ILE A 63 3.76 4.96 -17.18
CA ILE A 63 4.15 5.96 -18.17
C ILE A 63 5.55 6.42 -17.77
N ILE A 64 6.51 6.21 -18.65
CA ILE A 64 7.92 6.54 -18.44
C ILE A 64 8.26 7.71 -19.33
N SER A 65 8.77 8.78 -18.74
CA SER A 65 9.16 10.00 -19.47
C SER A 65 10.51 10.51 -18.99
N GLY A 66 11.31 11.04 -19.91
CA GLY A 66 12.59 11.66 -19.63
C GLY A 66 13.08 12.47 -20.82
N GLU A 67 14.18 13.18 -20.66
CA GLU A 67 14.79 13.92 -21.76
C GLU A 67 15.41 12.97 -22.79
N GLY A 68 15.26 13.29 -24.08
CA GLY A 68 15.90 12.54 -25.17
C GLY A 68 15.13 11.32 -25.70
N PHE A 69 13.90 11.07 -25.25
CA PHE A 69 13.01 10.05 -25.83
C PHE A 69 11.52 10.35 -25.62
N ASP A 70 10.67 9.78 -26.48
CA ASP A 70 9.21 9.88 -26.35
C ASP A 70 8.69 9.08 -25.15
N SER A 71 7.60 9.56 -24.53
CA SER A 71 7.01 8.86 -23.39
C SER A 71 6.61 7.42 -23.73
N LEU A 72 7.04 6.47 -22.90
CA LEU A 72 6.76 5.05 -23.07
C LEU A 72 5.60 4.65 -22.16
N ILE A 73 4.55 4.06 -22.73
CA ILE A 73 3.45 3.47 -21.94
C ILE A 73 3.63 1.95 -21.96
N ARG A 74 3.64 1.33 -20.78
CA ARG A 74 3.83 -0.11 -20.63
C ARG A 74 2.81 -0.68 -19.65
N PRO A 75 2.09 -1.76 -20.02
CA PRO A 75 1.25 -2.46 -19.07
C PRO A 75 2.14 -3.11 -18.01
N LEU A 76 1.62 -3.25 -16.80
CA LEU A 76 2.25 -4.01 -15.73
C LEU A 76 1.41 -5.21 -15.40
N ASN A 77 2.07 -6.36 -15.28
CA ASN A 77 1.42 -7.59 -14.89
C ASN A 77 1.38 -7.67 -13.37
N ILE A 78 0.41 -8.44 -12.88
CA ILE A 78 0.27 -8.70 -11.47
C ILE A 78 0.53 -10.17 -11.27
N GLU A 79 1.51 -10.47 -10.42
CA GLU A 79 1.90 -11.82 -10.10
C GLU A 79 1.95 -11.96 -8.58
N ASN A 80 1.09 -12.83 -8.03
CA ASN A 80 0.96 -13.09 -6.59
C ASN A 80 0.68 -11.80 -5.77
N GLY A 81 -0.20 -10.94 -6.27
CA GLY A 81 -0.57 -9.68 -5.60
C GLY A 81 0.52 -8.61 -5.54
N ILE A 82 1.61 -8.83 -6.28
CA ILE A 82 2.65 -7.82 -6.49
C ILE A 82 2.58 -7.41 -7.95
N VAL A 83 2.42 -6.11 -8.19
CA VAL A 83 2.53 -5.60 -9.56
C VAL A 83 4.01 -5.61 -9.94
N LYS A 84 4.35 -6.54 -10.84
CA LYS A 84 5.69 -6.75 -11.36
C LYS A 84 5.66 -6.53 -12.86
N GLY A 85 6.56 -5.68 -13.33
CA GLY A 85 6.83 -5.52 -14.75
C GLY A 85 8.32 -5.55 -14.96
N THR A 86 8.75 -6.33 -15.96
CA THR A 86 10.03 -6.09 -16.61
C THR A 86 9.77 -5.17 -17.78
N ILE A 87 10.43 -4.02 -17.78
CA ILE A 87 10.36 -3.10 -18.91
C ILE A 87 11.72 -3.13 -19.58
N ASP A 88 11.73 -3.73 -20.76
CA ASP A 88 12.90 -3.72 -21.61
C ASP A 88 13.07 -2.34 -22.25
N SER A 89 14.32 -1.98 -22.50
CA SER A 89 14.69 -0.80 -23.29
C SER A 89 14.28 0.54 -22.67
N VAL A 90 14.34 0.69 -21.34
CA VAL A 90 14.30 2.02 -20.72
C VAL A 90 15.65 2.72 -20.94
N PRO A 91 15.68 3.88 -21.63
CA PRO A 91 16.93 4.62 -21.83
C PRO A 91 17.57 4.99 -20.50
N ALA A 92 18.89 4.91 -20.44
CA ALA A 92 19.63 5.45 -19.30
C ALA A 92 19.50 6.98 -19.27
N GLY A 93 19.48 7.56 -18.08
CA GLY A 93 19.34 8.99 -17.89
C GLY A 93 19.26 9.38 -16.42
N ASP A 94 19.65 10.60 -16.09
CA ASP A 94 19.77 11.06 -14.70
C ASP A 94 18.42 11.45 -14.06
N ALA A 95 17.42 11.75 -14.89
CA ALA A 95 16.09 12.16 -14.46
C ALA A 95 15.00 11.50 -15.32
N ILE A 96 14.65 10.25 -14.96
CA ILE A 96 13.56 9.52 -15.60
C ILE A 96 12.38 9.47 -14.64
N THR A 97 11.24 10.01 -15.07
CA THR A 97 9.99 9.98 -14.32
C THR A 97 9.20 8.73 -14.67
N PHE A 98 8.78 8.00 -13.64
CA PHE A 98 7.89 6.85 -13.73
C PHE A 98 6.58 7.24 -13.08
N LYS A 99 5.49 7.23 -13.86
CA LYS A 99 4.13 7.44 -13.38
C LYS A 99 3.37 6.14 -13.48
N ALA A 100 3.04 5.55 -12.35
CA ALA A 100 2.23 4.34 -12.28
C ALA A 100 0.75 4.69 -12.10
N GLN A 101 -0.11 3.98 -12.83
CA GLN A 101 -1.56 4.16 -12.78
C GLN A 101 -2.23 2.80 -12.61
N ALA A 102 -3.21 2.76 -11.70
CA ALA A 102 -4.16 1.66 -11.54
C ALA A 102 -5.47 2.07 -12.20
N LEU A 103 -5.98 1.24 -13.10
CA LEU A 103 -7.17 1.53 -13.89
C LEU A 103 -8.28 0.53 -13.61
N ASP A 104 -9.49 1.04 -13.43
CA ASP A 104 -10.74 0.31 -13.61
C ASP A 104 -11.30 0.69 -14.98
N ASP A 105 -11.32 -0.28 -15.90
CA ASP A 105 -11.47 -0.06 -17.33
C ASP A 105 -10.56 1.05 -17.88
N THR A 106 -11.12 2.22 -18.18
CA THR A 106 -10.41 3.39 -18.69
C THR A 106 -10.16 4.46 -17.63
N THR A 107 -10.74 4.29 -16.43
CA THR A 107 -10.70 5.29 -15.36
C THR A 107 -9.49 5.05 -14.48
N VAL A 108 -8.64 6.08 -14.32
CA VAL A 108 -7.49 6.02 -13.41
C VAL A 108 -7.99 6.23 -11.99
N ILE A 109 -8.02 5.15 -11.22
CA ILE A 109 -8.52 5.15 -9.83
C ILE A 109 -7.41 5.44 -8.82
N TYR A 110 -6.18 5.02 -9.13
CA TYR A 110 -4.98 5.37 -8.37
C TYR A 110 -3.84 5.80 -9.29
N GLU A 111 -3.02 6.73 -8.83
CA GLU A 111 -1.83 7.18 -9.53
C GLU A 111 -0.74 7.57 -8.52
N GLY A 112 0.50 7.33 -8.88
CA GLY A 112 1.67 7.86 -8.21
C GLY A 112 2.78 8.09 -9.21
N ASP A 113 3.74 8.92 -8.87
CA ASP A 113 4.93 9.14 -9.68
C ASP A 113 6.19 9.26 -8.83
N THR A 114 7.32 8.93 -9.45
CA THR A 114 8.65 9.11 -8.87
C THR A 114 9.64 9.42 -9.97
N THR A 115 10.72 10.12 -9.65
CA THR A 115 11.81 10.41 -10.60
C THR A 115 13.11 9.83 -10.06
N VAL A 116 13.78 9.03 -10.90
CA VAL A 116 15.01 8.34 -10.53
C VAL A 116 16.04 8.39 -11.68
N ALA A 117 17.31 8.22 -11.35
CA ALA A 117 18.36 8.00 -12.32
C ALA A 117 18.38 6.52 -12.75
N ILE A 118 18.40 6.26 -14.05
CA ILE A 118 18.51 4.91 -14.63
C ILE A 118 19.93 4.71 -15.12
N LYS A 119 20.67 3.84 -14.43
CA LYS A 119 22.04 3.48 -14.81
C LYS A 119 22.05 2.30 -15.78
N PRO A 120 22.91 2.31 -16.82
CA PRO A 120 23.02 1.20 -17.75
C PRO A 120 23.61 -0.05 -17.08
N ASP A 121 23.24 -1.21 -17.60
CA ASP A 121 23.79 -2.54 -17.27
C ASP A 121 23.69 -2.94 -15.78
N VAL A 122 22.81 -2.28 -15.02
CA VAL A 122 22.53 -2.61 -13.62
C VAL A 122 21.03 -2.78 -13.38
N LYS A 123 20.70 -3.59 -12.37
CA LYS A 123 19.31 -3.73 -11.91
C LYS A 123 18.90 -2.46 -11.17
N ASN A 124 18.02 -1.67 -11.81
CA ASN A 124 17.39 -0.50 -11.19
C ASN A 124 16.10 -0.93 -10.47
N ILE A 125 15.87 -0.43 -9.25
CA ILE A 125 14.65 -0.69 -8.47
C ILE A 125 13.92 0.64 -8.31
N VAL A 126 12.65 0.68 -8.74
CA VAL A 126 11.79 1.85 -8.64
C VAL A 126 10.62 1.54 -7.70
N SER A 127 10.42 2.40 -6.71
CA SER A 127 9.29 2.34 -5.77
C SER A 127 8.38 3.55 -6.00
N ILE A 128 7.08 3.30 -6.16
CA ILE A 128 6.07 4.33 -6.39
C ILE A 128 4.92 4.08 -5.43
N ASP A 129 4.55 5.11 -4.69
CA ASP A 129 3.39 5.10 -3.80
C ASP A 129 2.18 5.63 -4.57
N LEU A 130 1.15 4.81 -4.70
CA LEU A 130 -0.08 5.19 -5.40
C LEU A 130 -1.06 5.90 -4.45
N GLN A 131 -1.68 6.97 -4.93
CA GLN A 131 -2.73 7.72 -4.23
C GLN A 131 -4.03 7.71 -5.05
N PRO A 132 -5.21 7.76 -4.39
CA PRO A 132 -6.50 7.87 -5.09
C PRO A 132 -6.56 9.12 -5.99
N LYS A 133 -7.14 8.98 -7.19
CA LYS A 133 -7.41 10.09 -8.13
C LYS A 133 -8.88 10.42 -8.35
N VAL A 134 -9.74 9.58 -7.80
CA VAL A 134 -11.21 9.68 -7.87
C VAL A 134 -11.76 9.88 -6.47
N SER A 135 -13.00 10.35 -6.38
CA SER A 135 -13.74 10.34 -5.13
C SER A 135 -13.91 8.89 -4.65
N LEU A 136 -13.40 8.58 -3.46
CA LEU A 136 -13.27 7.22 -2.94
C LEU A 136 -13.66 7.16 -1.47
N VAL A 137 -14.47 6.16 -1.10
CA VAL A 137 -14.65 5.72 0.29
C VAL A 137 -13.91 4.40 0.47
N LYS A 138 -13.10 4.30 1.52
CA LYS A 138 -12.17 3.18 1.72
C LYS A 138 -12.17 2.68 3.15
N LEU A 139 -12.11 1.36 3.29
CA LEU A 139 -11.72 0.70 4.53
C LEU A 139 -10.20 0.40 4.51
N SER A 140 -9.52 0.63 5.64
CA SER A 140 -8.07 0.49 5.76
C SER A 140 -7.71 -0.19 7.08
N PRO A 141 -6.93 -1.29 7.10
CA PRO A 141 -6.22 -1.84 5.97
C PRO A 141 -7.15 -2.57 4.99
N ARG A 142 -6.69 -2.71 3.75
CA ARG A 142 -7.42 -3.44 2.71
C ARG A 142 -7.35 -4.95 2.93
N TYR A 143 -6.23 -5.41 3.45
CA TYR A 143 -6.01 -6.80 3.85
C TYR A 143 -5.75 -6.84 5.34
N LEU A 144 -6.43 -7.75 6.01
CA LEU A 144 -6.13 -8.03 7.40
C LEU A 144 -6.16 -9.53 7.65
N GLN A 145 -5.10 -10.02 8.27
CA GLN A 145 -5.14 -11.34 8.88
C GLN A 145 -5.80 -11.20 10.24
N VAL A 146 -6.92 -11.89 10.45
CA VAL A 146 -7.68 -11.83 11.69
C VAL A 146 -7.54 -13.16 12.40
N GLU A 147 -7.04 -13.15 13.63
CA GLU A 147 -7.00 -14.34 14.47
C GLU A 147 -8.32 -14.50 15.24
N PRO A 148 -8.77 -15.74 15.53
CA PRO A 148 -9.99 -15.98 16.30
C PRO A 148 -9.98 -15.26 17.65
N GLY A 149 -11.05 -14.50 17.94
CA GLY A 149 -11.19 -13.72 19.17
C GLY A 149 -10.27 -12.50 19.30
N GLN A 150 -9.39 -12.23 18.33
CA GLN A 150 -8.56 -11.02 18.32
C GLN A 150 -9.38 -9.82 17.85
N GLN A 151 -9.16 -8.67 18.49
CA GLN A 151 -9.72 -7.41 18.05
C GLN A 151 -8.81 -6.75 17.01
N GLU A 152 -9.44 -6.24 15.97
CA GLU A 152 -8.81 -5.69 14.79
C GLU A 152 -9.38 -4.33 14.42
N GLU A 153 -8.57 -3.50 13.77
CA GLU A 153 -8.89 -2.09 13.49
C GLU A 153 -9.06 -1.80 12.00
N PHE A 154 -10.18 -1.17 11.63
CA PHE A 154 -10.44 -0.68 10.28
C PHE A 154 -10.75 0.82 10.29
N GLN A 155 -9.93 1.59 9.60
CA GLN A 155 -10.14 3.01 9.38
C GLN A 155 -11.08 3.22 8.20
N VAL A 156 -12.15 3.97 8.44
CA VAL A 156 -13.01 4.53 7.38
C VAL A 156 -12.36 5.80 6.88
N LYS A 157 -11.95 5.81 5.61
CA LYS A 157 -11.30 6.94 4.96
C LYS A 157 -12.10 7.40 3.76
N VAL A 158 -12.06 8.70 3.52
CA VAL A 158 -12.63 9.34 2.34
C VAL A 158 -11.53 10.12 1.63
N TYR A 159 -11.59 10.12 0.30
CA TYR A 159 -10.64 10.82 -0.55
C TYR A 159 -11.35 11.56 -1.67
N GLY A 160 -10.89 12.78 -1.98
CA GLY A 160 -11.40 13.57 -3.10
C GLY A 160 -12.87 14.00 -3.00
N ILE A 161 -13.41 14.21 -1.78
CA ILE A 161 -14.79 14.67 -1.55
C ILE A 161 -14.77 15.99 -0.78
N HIS A 162 -14.68 17.13 -1.46
CA HIS A 162 -14.34 18.44 -0.86
C HIS A 162 -15.38 19.07 0.06
N ALA A 163 -16.67 18.74 -0.09
CA ALA A 163 -17.75 19.37 0.66
C ALA A 163 -18.50 18.40 1.56
N LEU A 164 -17.90 17.26 1.91
CA LEU A 164 -18.58 16.21 2.65
C LEU A 164 -19.07 16.71 4.01
N ASN A 165 -20.37 16.59 4.29
CA ASN A 165 -20.96 16.95 5.58
C ASN A 165 -21.63 15.76 6.27
N GLN A 166 -22.23 14.89 5.49
CA GLN A 166 -22.81 13.64 5.96
C GLN A 166 -22.47 12.50 5.00
N ILE A 167 -22.16 11.34 5.57
CA ILE A 167 -21.93 10.09 4.85
C ILE A 167 -22.61 8.97 5.63
N SER A 168 -23.34 8.09 4.95
CA SER A 168 -23.80 6.84 5.52
C SER A 168 -23.60 5.69 4.56
N PHE A 169 -23.36 4.50 5.11
CA PHE A 169 -23.19 3.28 4.34
C PHE A 169 -23.42 2.06 5.24
N ARG A 170 -23.50 0.89 4.62
CA ARG A 170 -23.55 -0.41 5.28
C ARG A 170 -22.28 -1.18 4.95
N LEU A 171 -21.73 -1.82 5.97
CA LEU A 171 -20.71 -2.83 5.80
C LEU A 171 -21.37 -4.20 5.78
N TYR A 172 -21.23 -4.92 4.68
CA TYR A 172 -21.62 -6.32 4.57
C TYR A 172 -20.40 -7.21 4.64
N SER A 173 -20.50 -8.29 5.39
CA SER A 173 -19.53 -9.38 5.47
C SER A 173 -20.31 -10.68 5.41
N ASP A 174 -19.72 -11.73 4.84
CA ASP A 174 -20.33 -13.07 4.91
C ASP A 174 -20.43 -13.52 6.38
N TYR A 175 -21.48 -14.28 6.67
CA TYR A 175 -22.02 -14.52 8.02
C TYR A 175 -20.99 -14.95 9.08
N GLY A 176 -21.03 -14.29 10.25
CA GLY A 176 -20.53 -14.85 11.52
C GLY A 176 -19.02 -14.73 11.78
N TYR A 177 -18.28 -14.08 10.90
CA TYR A 177 -16.82 -14.01 10.98
C TYR A 177 -16.28 -12.78 11.69
N LEU A 178 -16.91 -11.63 11.50
CA LEU A 178 -16.56 -10.42 12.23
C LEU A 178 -17.72 -9.91 13.05
N TYR A 179 -17.40 -9.54 14.28
CA TYR A 179 -18.34 -8.91 15.20
C TYR A 179 -17.89 -7.46 15.41
N PRO A 180 -18.66 -6.46 14.93
CA PRO A 180 -18.35 -5.06 15.23
C PRO A 180 -18.49 -4.83 16.73
N ASP A 181 -17.41 -4.39 17.37
CA ASP A 181 -17.37 -4.15 18.82
C ASP A 181 -17.71 -2.69 19.15
N SER A 182 -17.00 -1.77 18.47
CA SER A 182 -17.13 -0.34 18.72
C SER A 182 -16.60 0.46 17.54
N THR A 183 -17.02 1.72 17.44
CA THR A 183 -16.45 2.68 16.49
C THR A 183 -15.98 3.91 17.24
N LYS A 184 -14.73 4.30 16.96
CA LYS A 184 -14.11 5.50 17.50
C LYS A 184 -13.99 6.55 16.41
N LEU A 185 -14.64 7.70 16.62
CA LEU A 185 -14.52 8.85 15.72
C LEU A 185 -13.09 9.38 15.68
N ALA A 186 -12.62 9.71 14.48
CA ALA A 186 -11.37 10.42 14.29
C ALA A 186 -11.55 11.89 14.68
N TYR A 187 -10.50 12.49 15.26
CA TYR A 187 -10.51 13.93 15.51
C TYR A 187 -10.23 14.68 14.19
N ILE A 188 -11.17 15.52 13.77
CA ILE A 188 -11.01 16.43 12.64
C ILE A 188 -11.18 17.84 13.19
N SER A 189 -10.10 18.63 13.14
CA SER A 189 -10.08 19.98 13.73
C SER A 189 -11.21 20.86 13.19
N GLY A 190 -11.96 21.50 14.09
CA GLY A 190 -13.07 22.38 13.73
C GLY A 190 -14.38 21.69 13.35
N THR A 191 -14.47 20.36 13.49
CA THR A 191 -15.71 19.61 13.29
C THR A 191 -16.32 19.18 14.62
N ASP A 192 -17.64 19.05 14.66
CA ASP A 192 -18.40 18.40 15.73
C ASP A 192 -19.11 17.20 15.11
N MET A 193 -18.32 16.16 14.85
CA MET A 193 -18.76 14.95 14.18
C MET A 193 -19.58 14.07 15.12
N ILE A 194 -20.73 13.62 14.64
CA ILE A 194 -21.60 12.64 15.30
C ILE A 194 -21.47 11.31 14.56
N LEU A 195 -21.44 10.23 15.33
CA LEU A 195 -21.63 8.87 14.84
C LEU A 195 -23.05 8.40 15.14
N PHE A 196 -23.70 7.81 14.14
CA PHE A 196 -24.83 6.92 14.33
C PHE A 196 -24.43 5.55 13.81
N ASP A 197 -24.56 4.52 14.63
CA ASP A 197 -24.27 3.17 14.23
C ASP A 197 -25.39 2.20 14.62
N THR A 198 -25.52 1.13 13.85
CA THR A 198 -26.51 0.08 14.09
C THR A 198 -26.00 -1.23 13.55
N ILE A 199 -26.09 -2.26 14.37
CA ILE A 199 -25.78 -3.63 13.97
C ILE A 199 -27.11 -4.34 13.70
N SER A 200 -27.25 -4.89 12.50
CA SER A 200 -28.30 -5.83 12.16
C SER A 200 -27.68 -7.19 11.95
N TYR A 201 -28.22 -8.22 12.61
CA TYR A 201 -27.75 -9.60 12.47
C TYR A 201 -28.55 -10.39 11.42
N ASN A 202 -29.61 -9.80 10.84
CA ASN A 202 -30.40 -10.44 9.80
C ASN A 202 -31.16 -9.40 8.92
N PRO A 203 -30.64 -8.99 7.74
CA PRO A 203 -29.35 -9.39 7.17
C PRO A 203 -28.16 -8.86 7.98
N SER A 204 -27.02 -9.57 7.94
CA SER A 204 -25.79 -9.21 8.67
C SER A 204 -25.16 -7.96 8.04
N PHE A 205 -25.38 -6.80 8.64
CA PHE A 205 -24.71 -5.56 8.26
C PHE A 205 -24.38 -4.71 9.48
N TYR A 206 -23.31 -3.92 9.34
CA TYR A 206 -23.00 -2.83 10.24
C TYR A 206 -23.25 -1.50 9.52
N ALA A 207 -24.32 -0.81 9.91
CA ALA A 207 -24.67 0.49 9.35
C ALA A 207 -23.97 1.59 10.12
N LEU A 208 -23.36 2.51 9.37
CA LEU A 208 -22.62 3.65 9.89
C LEU A 208 -23.15 4.91 9.22
N ALA A 209 -23.35 5.96 10.00
CA ALA A 209 -23.57 7.30 9.49
C ALA A 209 -22.75 8.31 10.30
N PHE A 210 -22.06 9.19 9.58
CA PHE A 210 -21.27 10.28 10.12
C PHE A 210 -21.91 11.57 9.65
N SER A 211 -22.11 12.52 10.57
CA SER A 211 -22.66 13.84 10.26
C SER A 211 -21.92 14.90 11.06
N ASN A 212 -21.60 16.04 10.44
CA ASN A 212 -21.13 17.20 11.19
C ASN A 212 -22.31 18.06 11.67
N ARG A 213 -22.20 18.62 12.88
CA ARG A 213 -23.14 19.66 13.38
C ARG A 213 -22.72 21.08 13.01
N THR A 214 -21.47 21.27 12.59
CA THR A 214 -20.96 22.58 12.16
C THR A 214 -21.06 22.74 10.65
N THR A 215 -20.82 23.95 10.15
CA THR A 215 -20.77 24.24 8.72
C THR A 215 -19.46 23.82 8.05
N ASN A 216 -18.49 23.33 8.83
CA ASN A 216 -17.21 22.88 8.29
C ASN A 216 -17.39 21.51 7.62
N PRO A 217 -16.68 21.19 6.54
CA PRO A 217 -16.74 19.86 5.97
C PRO A 217 -16.04 18.84 6.88
N LEU A 218 -16.46 17.57 6.82
CA LEU A 218 -15.84 16.39 7.44
C LEU A 218 -14.51 15.98 6.77
N VAL A 219 -13.93 16.86 5.97
CA VAL A 219 -12.73 16.61 5.17
C VAL A 219 -11.78 17.80 5.24
N ASN A 220 -10.51 17.55 4.94
CA ASN A 220 -9.55 18.64 4.76
C ASN A 220 -9.77 19.37 3.41
N SER A 221 -8.94 20.38 3.14
CA SER A 221 -9.01 21.17 1.89
C SER A 221 -8.82 20.34 0.62
N SER A 222 -8.17 19.18 0.70
CA SER A 222 -7.99 18.24 -0.41
C SER A 222 -9.14 17.23 -0.55
N GLY A 223 -10.21 17.34 0.25
CA GLY A 223 -11.33 16.41 0.22
C GLY A 223 -11.02 15.07 0.87
N ASN A 224 -10.00 15.01 1.74
CA ASN A 224 -9.55 13.77 2.37
C ASN A 224 -9.80 13.79 3.88
N ALA A 225 -10.18 12.65 4.46
CA ALA A 225 -10.21 12.45 5.91
C ALA A 225 -10.19 10.98 6.29
N THR A 226 -9.68 10.70 7.49
CA THR A 226 -10.08 9.50 8.25
C THR A 226 -11.28 9.92 9.09
N LEU A 227 -12.41 9.23 8.96
CA LEU A 227 -13.64 9.55 9.66
C LEU A 227 -13.74 8.82 11.00
N ALA A 228 -13.36 7.53 11.02
CA ALA A 228 -13.39 6.72 12.21
C ALA A 228 -12.46 5.51 12.11
N THR A 229 -12.21 4.90 13.25
CA THR A 229 -11.68 3.54 13.38
C THR A 229 -12.80 2.65 13.92
N ILE A 230 -13.14 1.60 13.19
CA ILE A 230 -14.05 0.55 13.59
C ILE A 230 -13.22 -0.59 14.16
N TYR A 231 -13.62 -1.09 15.32
CA TYR A 231 -13.03 -2.26 15.94
C TYR A 231 -13.94 -3.46 15.69
N PHE A 232 -13.39 -4.53 15.12
CA PHE A 232 -14.07 -5.80 14.98
C PHE A 232 -13.34 -6.87 15.77
N THR A 233 -14.07 -7.74 16.44
CA THR A 233 -13.51 -8.99 16.95
C THR A 233 -13.67 -10.08 15.90
N GLY A 234 -12.60 -10.83 15.69
CA GLY A 234 -12.58 -12.02 14.85
C GLY A 234 -13.59 -13.09 15.27
N PRO A 235 -13.69 -14.18 14.50
CA PRO A 235 -14.66 -15.22 14.78
C PRO A 235 -14.41 -15.88 16.14
N ARG A 236 -15.50 -16.31 16.78
CA ARG A 236 -15.44 -17.05 18.06
C ARG A 236 -15.35 -18.57 17.91
N SER A 237 -15.51 -19.08 16.69
CA SER A 237 -15.47 -20.52 16.38
C SER A 237 -14.33 -20.78 15.43
N GLU A 238 -13.66 -21.93 15.56
CA GLU A 238 -12.54 -22.36 14.69
C GLU A 238 -12.98 -22.81 13.28
N ILE A 239 -14.28 -23.04 13.04
CA ILE A 239 -14.77 -23.44 11.71
C ILE A 239 -15.08 -22.18 10.90
N ILE A 240 -14.09 -21.76 10.12
CA ILE A 240 -14.09 -20.48 9.42
C ILE A 240 -13.59 -20.73 7.98
N PRO A 241 -14.15 -20.08 6.95
CA PRO A 241 -13.58 -20.07 5.62
C PRO A 241 -12.23 -19.36 5.63
N ASP A 242 -11.34 -19.74 4.71
CA ASP A 242 -9.99 -19.19 4.59
C ASP A 242 -9.99 -17.66 4.42
N SER A 243 -11.06 -17.08 3.88
CA SER A 243 -11.22 -15.63 3.75
C SER A 243 -12.70 -15.19 3.67
N THR A 244 -12.94 -13.90 3.90
CA THR A 244 -14.20 -13.22 3.60
C THR A 244 -13.95 -11.77 3.17
N ILE A 245 -14.95 -11.14 2.55
CA ILE A 245 -14.84 -9.77 2.03
C ILE A 245 -15.83 -8.87 2.79
N ILE A 246 -15.33 -7.74 3.30
CA ILE A 246 -16.14 -6.63 3.76
C ILE A 246 -16.38 -5.69 2.59
N THR A 247 -17.65 -5.51 2.22
CA THR A 247 -18.07 -4.59 1.17
C THR A 247 -18.82 -3.40 1.74
N ILE A 248 -18.57 -2.21 1.16
CA ILE A 248 -19.37 -1.01 1.41
C ILE A 248 -20.55 -1.06 0.45
N ASP A 249 -21.77 -0.94 0.99
CA ASP A 249 -23.01 -0.88 0.22
C ASP A 249 -23.89 0.28 0.70
N SER A 250 -24.89 0.66 -0.10
CA SER A 250 -25.89 1.67 0.25
C SER A 250 -25.28 3.02 0.63
N LEU A 251 -24.19 3.42 -0.05
CA LEU A 251 -23.49 4.68 0.21
C LEU A 251 -24.38 5.87 -0.13
N THR A 252 -24.56 6.78 0.84
CA THR A 252 -25.18 8.08 0.61
C THR A 252 -24.29 9.19 1.17
N LEU A 253 -24.18 10.28 0.42
CA LEU A 253 -23.36 11.43 0.76
C LEU A 253 -24.16 12.72 0.62
N TYR A 254 -23.96 13.65 1.54
CA TYR A 254 -24.53 15.00 1.49
C TYR A 254 -23.44 16.04 1.73
N ASP A 255 -23.57 17.17 1.03
CA ASP A 255 -22.67 18.30 1.18
C ASP A 255 -23.04 19.21 2.37
N THR A 256 -22.27 20.28 2.55
CA THR A 256 -22.49 21.26 3.61
C THR A 256 -23.79 22.07 3.47
N ALA A 257 -24.44 22.06 2.31
CA ALA A 257 -25.78 22.62 2.11
C ALA A 257 -26.90 21.60 2.44
N GLY A 258 -26.55 20.33 2.63
CA GLY A 258 -27.50 19.24 2.82
C GLY A 258 -28.02 18.67 1.51
N ASP A 259 -27.41 19.03 0.37
CA ASP A 259 -27.76 18.49 -0.93
C ASP A 259 -27.03 17.16 -1.16
N PRO A 260 -27.65 16.17 -1.83
CA PRO A 260 -26.98 14.92 -2.18
C PRO A 260 -25.75 15.19 -3.05
N ILE A 261 -24.59 14.63 -2.68
CA ILE A 261 -23.40 14.71 -3.51
C ILE A 261 -23.55 13.69 -4.66
N ILE A 262 -23.96 14.20 -5.82
CA ILE A 262 -23.94 13.43 -7.07
C ILE A 262 -22.58 13.68 -7.71
N VAL A 263 -21.64 12.76 -7.52
CA VAL A 263 -20.36 12.83 -8.23
C VAL A 263 -20.62 12.42 -9.69
N ALA A 264 -20.19 13.26 -10.62
CA ALA A 264 -20.41 13.04 -12.06
C ALA A 264 -19.82 11.71 -12.55
N ASP A 265 -18.77 11.24 -11.86
CA ASP A 265 -18.17 9.92 -11.99
C ASP A 265 -18.51 9.12 -10.72
N MET A 266 -18.82 7.83 -10.84
CA MET A 266 -19.21 6.98 -9.70
C MET A 266 -18.22 7.13 -8.53
N ILE A 267 -18.75 7.16 -7.30
CA ILE A 267 -17.92 7.12 -6.10
C ILE A 267 -17.41 5.70 -5.94
N TYR A 268 -16.10 5.55 -5.97
CA TYR A 268 -15.48 4.25 -5.78
C TYR A 268 -15.61 3.85 -4.31
N CYS A 269 -15.96 2.60 -4.08
CA CYS A 269 -16.02 1.99 -2.75
C CYS A 269 -14.97 0.89 -2.67
N ASP A 270 -13.86 1.13 -1.97
CA ASP A 270 -12.82 0.13 -1.79
C ASP A 270 -13.32 -0.95 -0.83
N GLN A 271 -13.21 -2.21 -1.25
CA GLN A 271 -13.54 -3.36 -0.43
C GLN A 271 -12.33 -3.79 0.39
N THR A 272 -12.58 -4.45 1.52
CA THR A 272 -11.54 -5.00 2.38
C THR A 272 -11.67 -6.51 2.45
N THR A 273 -10.57 -7.22 2.23
CA THR A 273 -10.50 -8.68 2.38
C THR A 273 -9.93 -9.03 3.73
N LEU A 274 -10.54 -10.02 4.36
CA LEU A 274 -10.09 -10.62 5.60
C LEU A 274 -9.59 -12.01 5.28
N VAL A 275 -8.35 -12.29 5.61
CA VAL A 275 -7.90 -13.68 5.72
C VAL A 275 -8.04 -14.04 7.16
N ILE A 276 -8.82 -15.06 7.42
CA ILE A 276 -8.98 -15.49 8.78
C ILE A 276 -7.86 -16.50 9.01
N GLY A 277 -6.99 -16.17 9.95
CA GLY A 277 -6.07 -17.16 10.48
C GLY A 277 -6.93 -18.32 10.93
N SER A 278 -6.95 -19.41 10.16
CA SER A 278 -7.14 -20.69 10.82
C SER A 278 -6.05 -20.68 11.87
N ASP A 279 -6.41 -20.87 13.14
CA ASP A 279 -5.44 -21.43 14.06
C ASP A 279 -5.02 -22.71 13.34
N THR A 280 -3.94 -22.62 12.58
CA THR A 280 -3.06 -23.74 12.50
C THR A 280 -2.60 -23.83 13.94
N THR A 281 -3.42 -24.46 14.80
CA THR A 281 -2.94 -25.67 15.44
C THR A 281 -2.16 -26.31 14.32
N SER A 282 -0.85 -26.08 14.29
CA SER A 282 0.02 -26.79 13.40
C SER A 282 -0.47 -28.20 13.63
N VAL A 283 -1.15 -28.78 12.64
CA VAL A 283 -1.56 -30.17 12.75
C VAL A 283 -0.21 -30.81 12.72
N ASP A 284 0.30 -31.03 13.92
CA ASP A 284 1.72 -31.06 14.17
C ASP A 284 2.19 -32.28 13.40
N THR A 285 2.87 -31.97 12.29
CA THR A 285 2.72 -32.81 11.12
C THR A 285 3.36 -34.14 11.46
N ILE A 286 2.60 -35.23 11.33
CA ILE A 286 3.14 -36.55 11.61
C ILE A 286 4.29 -36.78 10.64
N VAL A 287 5.50 -36.88 11.18
CA VAL A 287 6.71 -37.10 10.40
C VAL A 287 6.87 -38.60 10.23
N ASN A 288 6.65 -39.08 9.01
CA ASN A 288 6.90 -40.47 8.66
C ASN A 288 8.35 -40.63 8.18
N PHE A 289 9.12 -41.47 8.86
CA PHE A 289 10.49 -41.77 8.48
C PHE A 289 10.53 -43.06 7.67
N PRO A 290 11.01 -43.03 6.41
CA PRO A 290 11.11 -44.24 5.60
C PRO A 290 12.22 -45.20 6.06
N ASP A 291 13.16 -44.73 6.89
CA ASP A 291 14.24 -45.52 7.48
C ASP A 291 13.97 -45.76 8.98
N PRO A 292 13.76 -47.03 9.40
CA PRO A 292 13.47 -47.35 10.80
C PRO A 292 14.63 -47.05 11.76
N VAL A 293 15.88 -47.05 11.27
CA VAL A 293 17.05 -46.72 12.10
C VAL A 293 17.07 -45.23 12.43
N LEU A 294 16.74 -44.39 11.45
CA LEU A 294 16.61 -42.94 11.65
C LEU A 294 15.42 -42.61 12.55
N GLU A 295 14.28 -43.28 12.38
CA GLU A 295 13.12 -43.11 13.27
C GLU A 295 13.49 -43.38 14.73
N GLN A 296 14.17 -44.51 15.00
CA GLN A 296 14.56 -44.87 16.37
C GLN A 296 15.53 -43.85 16.98
N ALA A 297 16.53 -43.37 16.21
CA ALA A 297 17.46 -42.36 16.70
C ALA A 297 16.76 -41.03 17.04
N ILE A 298 15.77 -40.61 16.23
CA ILE A 298 14.95 -39.44 16.49
C ILE A 298 14.12 -39.64 17.77
N ARG A 299 13.47 -40.79 17.96
CA ARG A 299 12.69 -41.09 19.17
C ARG A 299 13.53 -41.05 20.44
N GLU A 300 14.72 -41.61 20.41
CA GLU A 300 15.65 -41.60 21.55
C GLU A 300 16.12 -40.18 21.88
N THR A 301 16.35 -39.36 20.86
CA THR A 301 16.81 -37.97 21.02
C THR A 301 15.70 -37.03 21.52
N THR A 302 14.47 -37.24 21.04
CA THR A 302 13.30 -36.40 21.37
C THR A 302 12.55 -36.88 22.61
N GLY A 303 12.74 -38.13 23.04
CA GLY A 303 12.08 -38.75 24.19
C GLY A 303 10.69 -39.34 23.89
N VAL A 304 10.24 -39.31 22.63
CA VAL A 304 8.92 -39.83 22.22
C VAL A 304 9.00 -41.34 21.93
N MET A 305 8.89 -42.13 23.00
CA MET A 305 9.11 -43.59 22.98
C MET A 305 7.95 -44.40 22.37
N SER A 306 6.78 -43.81 22.15
CA SER A 306 5.62 -44.47 21.54
C SER A 306 4.64 -43.47 20.93
N GLY A 307 3.94 -43.86 19.86
CA GLY A 307 2.99 -43.00 19.14
C GLY A 307 3.61 -42.29 17.93
N ASP A 308 2.82 -41.47 17.24
CA ASP A 308 3.26 -40.70 16.08
C ASP A 308 4.30 -39.64 16.51
N ILE A 309 5.40 -39.53 15.75
CA ILE A 309 6.38 -38.45 15.93
C ILE A 309 5.84 -37.23 15.19
N LYS A 310 5.77 -36.10 15.87
CA LYS A 310 5.28 -34.87 15.30
C LYS A 310 6.43 -33.94 14.94
N LEU A 311 6.20 -32.99 14.05
CA LEU A 311 7.24 -32.10 13.55
C LEU A 311 7.88 -31.26 14.67
N SER A 312 7.08 -30.82 15.65
CA SER A 312 7.55 -30.07 16.82
C SER A 312 8.43 -30.89 17.77
N ASP A 313 8.36 -32.23 17.72
CA ASP A 313 9.27 -33.10 18.47
C ASP A 313 10.69 -33.03 17.89
N VAL A 314 10.81 -32.84 16.57
CA VAL A 314 12.08 -32.93 15.82
C VAL A 314 12.74 -31.57 15.64
N LEU A 315 11.94 -30.50 15.48
CA LEU A 315 12.40 -29.15 15.23
C LEU A 315 11.90 -28.23 16.36
N PRO A 316 12.77 -27.84 17.31
CA PRO A 316 12.42 -26.91 18.38
C PRO A 316 12.24 -25.47 17.90
#